data_AF-N6YKF9-F1
#
_entry.id   AF-N6YKF9-F1
#
_cell.length_a   1.000
_cell.length_b   1.000
_cell.length_c   1.000
_cell.angle_alpha   90.00
_cell.angle_beta   90.00
_cell.angle_gamma   90.00
#
_symmetry.space_group_name_H-M   'P 1'
#
loop_
_entity.id
_entity.type
_entity.pdbx_description
1 polymer ?
#
loop_
_entity_poly.entity_id
_entity_poly.type
_entity_poly.pdbx_seq_one_letter_code
_entity_poly.pdbx_strand_id
1 'polypeptide(L)'
;MKAIKVAGVLGAMLSMLTQAVGAATVERTLSAGPARVWTAVLGSGVPVLAVDHERFEATIVLDDALPVSVSVDWDEVDGGTRLAGMGASADSDGFRRWVEGVERVALEQVQRNRYCRGLQPDPRHDEVPEPSLEAATDCGLSTGNFSSALLELEKCGDHETTLKLLSLCSHQNHAGGLVRISQLYEIGAAVPRRAERATHFLARAASADNTEYHISAKTLYATALYFGVGVPVDRPRALALFQTAASLGDSAADEFLRTGTHSAWRRIDGRLFRDPDFVELRP
;
A
#
# COMPACT_ATOMS: atom_id res chain seq x y z
N MET A 1 41.23 -31.51 49.79
CA MET A 1 41.86 -30.42 49.01
C MET A 1 40.77 -29.47 48.53
N LYS A 2 40.94 -28.17 48.86
CA LYS A 2 40.24 -26.95 48.36
C LYS A 2 38.71 -26.87 48.61
N ALA A 3 38.20 -26.02 49.52
CA ALA A 3 38.18 -24.55 49.61
C ALA A 3 36.89 -23.95 48.99
N ILE A 4 35.98 -23.41 49.84
CA ILE A 4 35.61 -21.97 49.99
C ILE A 4 34.43 -21.57 49.06
N LYS A 5 33.20 -21.38 49.60
CA LYS A 5 32.53 -20.11 50.07
C LYS A 5 32.02 -19.30 48.85
N VAL A 6 30.78 -18.81 48.72
CA VAL A 6 30.02 -17.77 49.46
C VAL A 6 28.64 -17.67 48.75
N ALA A 7 27.50 -17.82 49.43
CA ALA A 7 26.53 -16.78 49.84
C ALA A 7 26.07 -15.74 48.78
N GLY A 8 24.75 -15.46 48.76
CA GLY A 8 24.17 -14.29 48.08
C GLY A 8 22.84 -14.61 47.37
N VAL A 9 21.67 -14.55 48.03
CA VAL A 9 20.85 -13.34 48.28
C VAL A 9 19.85 -13.06 47.15
N LEU A 10 18.57 -13.10 47.55
CA LEU A 10 17.39 -12.37 47.06
C LEU A 10 17.14 -12.24 45.55
N GLY A 11 15.94 -12.63 45.14
CA GLY A 11 15.34 -12.15 43.90
C GLY A 11 13.91 -12.65 43.77
N ALA A 12 12.97 -11.90 44.33
CA ALA A 12 11.54 -12.15 44.26
C ALA A 12 11.08 -12.42 42.82
N MET A 13 10.25 -13.45 42.66
CA MET A 13 9.41 -13.63 41.48
C MET A 13 8.48 -12.41 41.35
N LEU A 14 8.91 -11.43 40.55
CA LEU A 14 8.04 -10.40 40.01
C LEU A 14 7.64 -10.85 38.62
N SER A 15 6.57 -11.65 38.55
CA SER A 15 5.79 -11.82 37.33
C SER A 15 5.20 -10.45 36.97
N MET A 16 5.95 -9.66 36.20
CA MET A 16 5.37 -8.53 35.49
C MET A 16 4.51 -9.09 34.37
N LEU A 17 3.21 -9.19 34.66
CA LEU A 17 2.17 -9.08 33.65
C LEU A 17 2.44 -7.81 32.86
N THR A 18 2.99 -7.94 31.66
CA THR A 18 2.85 -6.95 30.60
C THR A 18 1.36 -6.91 30.25
N GLN A 19 0.59 -6.12 30.99
CA GLN A 19 -0.65 -5.57 30.48
C GLN A 19 -0.26 -4.72 29.28
N ALA A 20 -0.49 -5.24 28.08
CA ALA A 20 -0.66 -4.41 26.91
C ALA A 20 -1.89 -3.54 27.17
N VAL A 21 -1.67 -2.35 27.77
CA VAL A 21 -2.63 -1.26 27.69
C VAL A 21 -2.81 -1.05 26.19
N GLY A 22 -3.99 -1.41 25.67
CA GLY A 22 -4.29 -1.28 24.25
C GLY A 22 -4.01 0.16 23.84
N ALA A 23 -2.93 0.38 23.09
CA ALA A 23 -2.61 1.71 22.60
C ALA A 23 -3.78 2.14 21.72
N ALA A 24 -4.47 3.22 22.11
CA ALA A 24 -5.54 3.78 21.31
C ALA A 24 -4.97 4.09 19.91
N THR A 25 -5.62 3.54 18.89
CA THR A 25 -5.34 3.89 17.50
C THR A 25 -6.42 4.85 17.05
N VAL A 26 -6.01 6.04 16.62
CA VAL A 26 -6.89 7.10 16.17
C VAL A 26 -6.60 7.36 14.70
N GLU A 27 -7.61 7.20 13.87
CA GLU A 27 -7.50 7.40 12.42
C GLU A 27 -8.32 8.60 11.96
N ARG A 28 -7.78 9.34 10.98
CA ARG A 28 -8.46 10.45 10.31
C ARG A 28 -8.29 10.32 8.80
N THR A 29 -9.38 10.56 8.09
CA THR A 29 -9.35 10.67 6.63
C THR A 29 -9.09 12.13 6.24
N LEU A 30 -8.09 12.35 5.39
CA LEU A 30 -7.71 13.65 4.86
C LEU A 30 -7.95 13.68 3.36
N SER A 31 -8.27 14.85 2.84
CA SER A 31 -8.64 15.05 1.44
C SER A 31 -7.45 15.11 0.47
N ALA A 32 -6.26 15.44 0.98
CA ALA A 32 -5.02 15.45 0.20
C ALA A 32 -4.46 14.05 -0.03
N GLY A 33 -3.69 13.85 -1.11
CA GLY A 33 -3.08 12.57 -1.43
C GLY A 33 -1.93 12.16 -0.49
N PRO A 34 -1.62 10.85 -0.37
CA PRO A 34 -0.74 10.34 0.68
C PRO A 34 0.68 10.93 0.65
N ALA A 35 1.26 11.13 -0.54
CA ALA A 35 2.59 11.72 -0.66
C ALA A 35 2.67 13.17 -0.15
N ARG A 36 1.63 13.99 -0.37
CA ARG A 36 1.60 15.37 0.15
C ARG A 36 1.35 15.41 1.65
N VAL A 37 0.47 14.53 2.14
CA VAL A 37 0.25 14.36 3.59
C VAL A 37 1.55 13.92 4.26
N TRP A 38 2.26 12.95 3.69
CA TRP A 38 3.54 12.49 4.23
C TRP A 38 4.60 13.59 4.23
N THR A 39 4.67 14.39 3.17
CA THR A 39 5.55 15.57 3.12
C THR A 39 5.17 16.60 4.20
N ALA A 40 3.88 16.83 4.44
CA ALA A 40 3.40 17.73 5.49
C ALA A 40 3.67 17.20 6.90
N VAL A 41 3.56 15.88 7.13
CA VAL A 41 3.91 15.23 8.40
C VAL A 41 5.37 15.52 8.75
N LEU A 42 6.29 15.26 7.81
CA LEU A 42 7.73 15.48 8.01
C LEU A 42 8.10 16.98 8.07
N GLY A 43 7.33 17.83 7.40
CA GLY A 43 7.50 19.28 7.39
C GLY A 43 6.77 20.02 8.52
N SER A 44 6.09 19.31 9.45
CA SER A 44 5.25 19.92 10.47
C SER A 44 6.01 20.66 11.58
N GLY A 45 7.34 20.51 11.63
CA GLY A 45 8.21 21.17 12.61
C GLY A 45 8.26 20.48 13.98
N VAL A 46 7.50 19.40 14.17
CA VAL A 46 7.57 18.59 15.40
C VAL A 46 8.81 17.67 15.37
N PRO A 47 9.42 17.37 16.52
CA PRO A 47 10.50 16.39 16.59
C PRO A 47 10.09 15.01 16.05
N VAL A 48 10.93 14.45 15.17
CA VAL A 48 10.78 13.10 14.59
C VAL A 48 11.88 12.20 15.15
N LEU A 49 11.50 11.16 15.89
CA LEU A 49 12.42 10.22 16.55
C LEU A 49 12.84 9.06 15.63
N ALA A 50 11.94 8.65 14.74
CA ALA A 50 12.16 7.56 13.79
C ALA A 50 11.31 7.80 12.55
N VAL A 51 11.82 7.39 11.39
CA VAL A 51 11.13 7.53 10.10
C VAL A 51 11.42 6.35 9.20
N ASP A 52 10.37 5.83 8.56
CA ASP A 52 10.43 4.91 7.44
C ASP A 52 9.75 5.59 6.25
N HIS A 53 10.56 6.12 5.33
CA HIS A 53 10.07 6.81 4.13
C HIS A 53 9.44 5.87 3.11
N GLU A 54 9.71 4.57 3.16
CA GLU A 54 9.12 3.60 2.24
C GLU A 54 7.72 3.21 2.73
N ARG A 55 7.51 3.11 4.04
CA ARG A 55 6.22 2.74 4.64
C ARG A 55 5.33 3.91 5.04
N PHE A 56 5.85 5.14 4.92
CA PHE A 56 5.25 6.38 5.42
C PHE A 56 4.86 6.29 6.90
N GLU A 57 5.83 5.85 7.70
CA GLU A 57 5.68 5.68 9.14
C GLU A 57 6.70 6.53 9.88
N ALA A 58 6.28 7.22 10.92
CA ALA A 58 7.18 8.00 11.76
C ALA A 58 6.81 7.86 13.23
N THR A 59 7.77 8.11 14.12
CA THR A 59 7.49 8.36 15.53
C THR A 59 7.77 9.81 15.82
N ILE A 60 6.75 10.55 16.24
CA ILE A 60 6.81 11.99 16.50
C ILE A 60 6.61 12.29 17.98
N VAL A 61 7.08 13.45 18.42
CA VAL A 61 6.81 13.98 19.77
C VAL A 61 6.07 15.29 19.62
N LEU A 62 4.86 15.36 20.17
CA LEU A 62 4.09 16.59 20.26
C LEU A 62 4.43 17.28 21.59
N ASP A 63 4.22 18.60 21.68
CA ASP A 63 4.60 19.41 22.85
C ASP A 63 4.14 18.78 24.17
N ASP A 64 5.11 18.48 25.06
CA ASP A 64 4.94 17.85 26.37
C ASP A 64 4.17 16.51 26.39
N ALA A 65 4.12 15.81 25.24
CA ALA A 65 3.43 14.54 25.07
C ALA A 65 4.38 13.33 24.97
N LEU A 66 3.84 12.13 25.20
CA LEU A 66 4.55 10.90 24.91
C LEU A 66 4.69 10.71 23.39
N PRO A 67 5.71 9.96 22.91
CA PRO A 67 5.86 9.68 21.49
C PRO A 67 4.61 9.03 20.89
N VAL A 68 4.22 9.48 19.70
CA VAL A 68 3.11 8.95 18.93
C VAL A 68 3.68 8.33 17.66
N SER A 69 3.35 7.06 17.41
CA SER A 69 3.64 6.42 16.13
C SER A 69 2.56 6.81 15.13
N VAL A 70 2.96 7.41 14.02
CA VAL A 70 2.06 7.84 12.95
C VAL A 70 2.29 7.03 11.68
N SER A 71 1.23 6.76 10.94
CA SER A 71 1.29 6.10 9.65
C SER A 71 0.35 6.78 8.66
N VAL A 72 0.85 7.01 7.45
CA VAL A 72 0.07 7.52 6.33
C VAL A 72 -0.20 6.37 5.36
N ASP A 73 -1.46 6.19 4.97
CA ASP A 73 -1.87 5.19 3.98
C ASP A 73 -2.93 5.77 3.04
N TRP A 74 -3.12 5.15 1.88
CA TRP A 74 -4.15 5.58 0.93
C TRP A 74 -5.55 5.18 1.39
N ASP A 75 -6.48 6.14 1.37
CA ASP A 75 -7.89 5.86 1.60
C ASP A 75 -8.55 5.30 0.34
N GLU A 76 -9.06 4.08 0.46
CA GLU A 76 -9.68 3.38 -0.66
C GLU A 76 -11.08 3.93 -0.98
N VAL A 77 -11.74 4.56 0.00
CA VAL A 77 -13.11 5.05 -0.16
C VAL A 77 -13.11 6.30 -1.02
N ASP A 78 -12.42 7.36 -0.58
CA ASP A 78 -12.50 8.65 -1.27
C ASP A 78 -11.27 8.95 -2.13
N GLY A 79 -10.28 8.04 -2.14
CA GLY A 79 -9.03 8.24 -2.86
C GLY A 79 -8.04 9.19 -2.17
N GLY A 80 -8.39 9.65 -0.96
CA GLY A 80 -7.59 10.53 -0.13
C GLY A 80 -6.57 9.77 0.72
N THR A 81 -6.43 10.18 1.97
CA THR A 81 -5.40 9.64 2.88
C THR A 81 -6.00 9.23 4.21
N ARG A 82 -5.63 8.05 4.71
CA ARG A 82 -5.78 7.68 6.12
C ARG A 82 -4.51 8.03 6.87
N LEU A 83 -4.60 8.98 7.80
CA LEU A 83 -3.54 9.28 8.77
C LEU A 83 -3.94 8.66 10.11
N ALA A 84 -3.16 7.68 10.55
CA ALA A 84 -3.37 7.02 11.85
C ALA A 84 -2.27 7.44 12.83
N GLY A 85 -2.66 7.62 14.09
CA GLY A 85 -1.78 7.77 15.24
C GLY A 85 -2.02 6.64 16.23
N MET A 86 -0.94 6.11 16.80
CA MET A 86 -0.95 5.06 17.81
C MET A 86 -0.11 5.47 19.01
N GLY A 87 -0.65 5.29 20.20
CA GLY A 87 0.03 5.59 21.46
C GLY A 87 -0.87 6.34 22.44
N ALA A 88 -0.40 6.50 23.66
CA ALA A 88 -1.17 7.13 24.74
C ALA A 88 -1.54 8.59 24.48
N SER A 89 -0.84 9.28 23.57
CA SER A 89 -1.10 10.67 23.21
C SER A 89 -1.81 10.83 21.85
N ALA A 90 -2.19 9.74 21.19
CA ALA A 90 -2.83 9.76 19.86
C ALA A 90 -4.28 10.25 19.87
N ASP A 91 -4.97 10.28 21.02
CA ASP A 91 -6.32 10.80 21.18
C ASP A 91 -6.37 12.24 21.73
N SER A 92 -5.22 12.81 22.05
CA SER A 92 -5.08 14.13 22.67
C SER A 92 -5.58 15.27 21.78
N ASP A 93 -5.97 16.39 22.40
CA ASP A 93 -6.25 17.65 21.69
C ASP A 93 -5.03 18.12 20.88
N GLY A 94 -3.82 17.86 21.38
CA GLY A 94 -2.57 18.17 20.69
C GLY A 94 -2.44 17.41 19.38
N PHE A 95 -2.70 16.10 19.40
CA PHE A 95 -2.66 15.28 18.18
C PHE A 95 -3.72 15.71 17.17
N ARG A 96 -4.95 15.98 17.62
CA ARG A 96 -6.02 16.47 16.72
C ARG A 96 -5.64 17.80 16.04
N ARG A 97 -5.16 18.79 16.79
CA ARG A 97 -4.69 20.07 16.23
C ARG A 97 -3.50 19.88 15.28
N TRP A 98 -2.60 18.96 15.59
CA TRP A 98 -1.48 18.64 14.72
C TRP A 98 -1.94 18.04 13.39
N VAL A 99 -2.89 17.10 13.41
CA VAL A 99 -3.49 16.51 12.18
C VAL A 99 -4.16 17.58 11.31
N GLU A 100 -4.94 18.50 11.90
CA GLU A 100 -5.55 19.63 11.18
C GLU A 100 -4.48 20.53 10.51
N GLY A 101 -3.37 20.79 11.22
CA GLY A 101 -2.23 21.52 10.68
C GLY A 101 -1.57 20.80 9.50
N VAL A 102 -1.39 19.47 9.61
CA VAL A 102 -0.85 18.62 8.53
C VAL A 102 -1.74 18.68 7.30
N GLU A 103 -3.07 18.56 7.44
CA GLU A 103 -3.99 18.64 6.30
C GLU A 103 -3.93 20.01 5.62
N ARG A 104 -3.95 21.09 6.39
CA ARG A 104 -3.82 22.45 5.86
C ARG A 104 -2.56 22.61 5.03
N VAL A 105 -1.40 22.21 5.56
CA VAL A 105 -0.11 22.27 4.85
C VAL A 105 -0.10 21.35 3.63
N ALA A 106 -0.73 20.17 3.70
CA ALA A 106 -0.83 19.24 2.57
C ALA A 106 -1.69 19.78 1.41
N LEU A 107 -2.69 20.59 1.72
CA LEU A 107 -3.56 21.24 0.72
C LEU A 107 -2.94 22.51 0.12
N GLU A 108 -2.06 23.21 0.85
CA GLU A 108 -1.29 24.35 0.35
C GLU A 108 -0.17 23.93 -0.63
N GLN A 109 0.27 22.66 -0.58
CA GLN A 109 1.27 22.13 -1.50
C GLN A 109 0.74 22.01 -2.94
N VAL A 110 1.60 22.36 -3.90
CA VAL A 110 1.29 22.21 -5.33
C VAL A 110 1.14 20.73 -5.68
N GLN A 111 -0.03 20.34 -6.21
CA GLN A 111 -0.21 19.04 -6.83
C GLN A 111 0.59 19.00 -8.13
N ARG A 112 1.67 18.20 -8.15
CA ARG A 112 2.51 18.08 -9.35
C ARG A 112 1.70 17.49 -10.50
N ASN A 113 1.78 18.16 -11.65
CA ASN A 113 1.26 17.69 -12.93
C ASN A 113 -0.23 17.32 -12.93
N ARG A 114 -1.05 18.01 -12.13
CA ARG A 114 -2.53 17.87 -12.13
C ARG A 114 -3.07 17.88 -13.57
N TYR A 115 -3.67 16.78 -14.00
CA TYR A 115 -4.14 16.50 -15.35
C TYR A 115 -3.08 16.65 -16.46
N CYS A 116 -1.83 16.26 -16.20
CA CYS A 116 -0.72 16.34 -17.17
C CYS A 116 -0.41 17.75 -17.70
N ARG A 117 -0.74 18.83 -16.99
CA ARG A 117 -0.54 20.22 -17.47
C ARG A 117 0.90 20.78 -17.34
N GLY A 118 1.86 19.95 -16.94
CA GLY A 118 3.24 20.36 -16.66
C GLY A 118 3.44 20.98 -15.28
N LEU A 119 4.70 21.25 -14.90
CA LEU A 119 5.05 21.80 -13.58
C LEU A 119 4.68 23.28 -13.41
N GLN A 120 4.66 24.03 -14.52
CA GLN A 120 4.09 25.38 -14.59
C GLN A 120 2.86 25.29 -15.50
N PRO A 121 1.67 25.71 -15.04
CA PRO A 121 0.49 25.75 -15.88
C PRO A 121 0.78 26.61 -17.11
N ASP A 122 0.63 26.04 -18.30
CA ASP A 122 0.66 26.82 -19.54
C ASP A 122 -0.57 27.74 -19.55
N PRO A 123 -0.42 29.08 -19.59
CA PRO A 123 -1.55 30.01 -19.56
C PRO A 123 -2.56 29.78 -20.69
N ARG A 124 -2.14 29.13 -21.78
CA ARG A 124 -3.03 28.75 -22.90
C ARG A 124 -4.03 27.67 -22.52
N HIS A 125 -3.81 26.94 -21.42
CA HIS A 125 -4.71 25.93 -20.89
C HIS A 125 -5.62 26.47 -19.78
N ASP A 126 -5.52 27.74 -19.40
CA ASP A 126 -6.40 28.38 -18.40
C ASP A 126 -7.86 28.45 -18.87
N GLU A 127 -8.07 28.52 -20.19
CA GLU A 127 -9.40 28.52 -20.82
C GLU A 127 -9.95 27.10 -21.05
N VAL A 128 -9.13 26.05 -20.90
CA VAL A 128 -9.58 24.66 -21.00
C VAL A 128 -10.16 24.27 -19.65
N PRO A 129 -11.49 24.05 -19.52
CA PRO A 129 -12.08 23.63 -18.26
C PRO A 129 -11.35 22.40 -17.74
N GLU A 130 -11.03 22.38 -16.45
CA GLU A 130 -10.54 21.15 -15.83
C GLU A 130 -11.56 20.04 -16.12
N PRO A 131 -11.17 18.92 -16.74
CA PRO A 131 -12.10 17.80 -16.85
C PRO A 131 -12.47 17.43 -15.42
N SER A 132 -13.76 17.44 -15.10
CA SER A 132 -14.21 16.93 -13.81
C SER A 132 -13.81 15.46 -13.74
N LEU A 133 -13.43 14.98 -12.55
CA LEU A 133 -13.27 13.55 -12.31
C LEU A 133 -14.55 12.78 -12.71
N GLU A 134 -15.69 13.47 -12.76
CA GLU A 134 -16.98 12.95 -13.22
C GLU A 134 -16.98 12.50 -14.69
N ALA A 135 -16.12 13.04 -15.56
CA ALA A 135 -15.96 12.56 -16.92
C ALA A 135 -15.26 11.19 -16.99
N ALA A 136 -14.64 10.75 -15.89
CA ALA A 136 -13.97 9.45 -15.71
C ALA A 136 -14.75 8.54 -14.73
N THR A 137 -16.08 8.64 -14.74
CA THR A 137 -16.99 7.99 -13.77
C THR A 137 -17.12 6.48 -13.86
N ASP A 138 -16.50 5.85 -14.85
CA ASP A 138 -16.64 4.42 -15.05
C ASP A 138 -15.30 3.72 -15.21
N CYS A 139 -15.06 2.75 -14.35
CA CYS A 139 -13.95 1.83 -14.49
C CYS A 139 -14.22 0.80 -15.61
N GLY A 140 -15.48 0.68 -16.03
CA GLY A 140 -16.00 -0.20 -17.08
C GLY A 140 -15.70 0.19 -18.52
N LEU A 141 -14.77 1.12 -18.79
CA LEU A 141 -14.24 1.31 -20.16
C LEU A 141 -13.40 0.07 -20.56
N SER A 142 -14.10 -0.95 -21.02
CA SER A 142 -13.58 -2.22 -21.52
C SER A 142 -12.50 -1.96 -22.58
N THR A 143 -11.36 -2.61 -22.40
CA THR A 143 -10.28 -2.73 -23.40
C THR A 143 -9.73 -1.39 -23.91
N GLY A 144 -8.79 -0.80 -23.16
CA GLY A 144 -7.82 0.18 -23.70
C GLY A 144 -7.88 1.59 -23.12
N ASN A 145 -9.04 2.08 -22.69
CA ASN A 145 -9.16 3.48 -22.23
C ASN A 145 -8.88 3.66 -20.73
N PHE A 146 -9.31 2.73 -19.87
CA PHE A 146 -9.01 2.78 -18.43
C PHE A 146 -7.49 2.70 -18.17
N SER A 147 -6.81 1.76 -18.84
CA SER A 147 -5.35 1.62 -18.75
C SER A 147 -4.61 2.82 -19.34
N SER A 148 -5.09 3.42 -20.43
CA SER A 148 -4.41 4.55 -21.07
C SER A 148 -4.53 5.84 -20.25
N ALA A 149 -5.73 6.20 -19.79
CA ALA A 149 -5.90 7.42 -18.99
C ALA A 149 -5.10 7.37 -17.69
N LEU A 150 -5.12 6.22 -17.01
CA LEU A 150 -4.35 6.01 -15.79
C LEU A 150 -2.84 5.99 -16.06
N LEU A 151 -2.41 5.32 -17.13
CA LEU A 151 -1.01 5.29 -17.54
C LEU A 151 -0.49 6.70 -17.86
N GLU A 152 -1.28 7.53 -18.55
CA GLU A 152 -0.87 8.90 -18.86
C GLU A 152 -0.77 9.76 -17.59
N LEU A 153 -1.75 9.69 -16.69
CA LEU A 153 -1.68 10.40 -15.41
C LEU A 153 -0.44 9.97 -14.60
N GLU A 154 -0.14 8.68 -14.54
CA GLU A 154 1.04 8.16 -13.85
C GLU A 154 2.35 8.57 -14.53
N LYS A 155 2.44 8.49 -15.87
CA LYS A 155 3.62 8.95 -16.63
C LYS A 155 3.89 10.44 -16.42
N CYS A 156 2.83 11.25 -16.36
CA CYS A 156 2.94 12.66 -16.04
C CYS A 156 3.19 12.89 -14.55
N GLY A 157 3.05 11.89 -13.68
CA GLY A 157 3.24 12.04 -12.23
C GLY A 157 2.03 12.56 -11.45
N ASP A 158 0.85 12.62 -12.06
CA ASP A 158 -0.42 12.93 -11.38
C ASP A 158 -1.00 11.71 -10.65
N HIS A 159 -0.24 11.24 -9.67
CA HIS A 159 -0.59 10.06 -8.91
C HIS A 159 -1.79 10.30 -7.99
N GLU A 160 -2.08 11.54 -7.59
CA GLU A 160 -3.21 11.80 -6.71
C GLU A 160 -4.55 11.71 -7.45
N THR A 161 -4.63 12.23 -8.67
CA THR A 161 -5.79 12.00 -9.54
C THR A 161 -5.92 10.51 -9.87
N THR A 162 -4.80 9.84 -10.16
CA THR A 162 -4.73 8.38 -10.35
C THR A 162 -5.36 7.63 -9.18
N LEU A 163 -5.00 7.97 -7.94
CA LEU A 163 -5.52 7.34 -6.73
C LEU A 163 -7.02 7.59 -6.53
N LYS A 164 -7.54 8.78 -6.87
CA LYS A 164 -8.99 9.07 -6.84
C LYS A 164 -9.78 8.30 -7.90
N LEU A 165 -9.20 8.05 -9.07
CA LEU A 165 -9.85 7.19 -10.07
C LEU A 165 -9.82 5.72 -9.63
N LEU A 166 -8.73 5.29 -9.00
CA LEU A 166 -8.59 3.93 -8.50
C LEU A 166 -9.53 3.60 -7.33
N SER A 167 -9.93 4.58 -6.49
CA SER A 167 -10.94 4.34 -5.46
C SER A 167 -12.29 3.94 -6.07
N LEU A 168 -12.72 4.61 -7.15
CA LEU A 168 -13.92 4.24 -7.91
C LEU A 168 -13.85 2.79 -8.41
N CYS A 169 -12.68 2.36 -8.90
CA CYS A 169 -12.50 1.00 -9.40
C CYS A 169 -12.46 -0.03 -8.29
N SER A 170 -11.94 0.37 -7.13
CA SER A 170 -11.95 -0.46 -5.95
C SER A 170 -13.38 -0.70 -5.45
N HIS A 171 -14.24 0.34 -5.45
CA HIS A 171 -15.66 0.23 -5.13
C HIS A 171 -16.42 -0.68 -6.09
N GLN A 172 -16.10 -0.61 -7.38
CA GLN A 172 -16.68 -1.48 -8.41
C GLN A 172 -16.06 -2.89 -8.42
N ASN A 173 -15.10 -3.16 -7.52
CA ASN A 173 -14.31 -4.38 -7.46
C ASN A 173 -13.69 -4.74 -8.84
N HIS A 174 -13.30 -3.75 -9.64
CA HIS A 174 -12.82 -3.93 -11.00
C HIS A 174 -11.41 -4.55 -11.01
N ALA A 175 -11.25 -5.76 -11.57
CA ALA A 175 -10.01 -6.52 -11.43
C ALA A 175 -8.75 -5.77 -11.95
N GLY A 176 -8.84 -5.10 -13.11
CA GLY A 176 -7.73 -4.30 -13.67
C GLY A 176 -7.26 -3.16 -12.75
N GLY A 177 -8.19 -2.33 -12.24
CA GLY A 177 -7.90 -1.28 -11.26
C GLY A 177 -7.32 -1.83 -9.96
N LEU A 178 -7.83 -2.94 -9.45
CA LEU A 178 -7.29 -3.59 -8.24
C LEU A 178 -5.86 -4.12 -8.45
N VAL A 179 -5.56 -4.74 -9.61
CA VAL A 179 -4.18 -5.11 -9.99
C VAL A 179 -3.29 -3.88 -10.03
N ARG A 180 -3.79 -2.77 -10.56
CA ARG A 180 -3.00 -1.54 -10.63
C ARG A 180 -2.73 -0.92 -9.26
N ILE A 181 -3.72 -0.89 -8.37
CA ILE A 181 -3.54 -0.50 -6.96
C ILE A 181 -2.43 -1.36 -6.33
N SER A 182 -2.46 -2.68 -6.54
CA SER A 182 -1.40 -3.56 -6.04
C SER A 182 -0.01 -3.15 -6.51
N GLN A 183 0.16 -2.83 -7.79
CA GLN A 183 1.45 -2.40 -8.34
C GLN A 183 1.93 -1.09 -7.72
N LEU A 184 1.03 -0.13 -7.45
CA LEU A 184 1.39 1.12 -6.77
C LEU A 184 1.95 0.86 -5.37
N TYR A 185 1.32 -0.05 -4.60
CA TYR A 185 1.82 -0.49 -3.29
C TYR A 185 3.10 -1.34 -3.37
N GLU A 186 3.36 -2.02 -4.47
CA GLU A 186 4.59 -2.79 -4.68
C GLU A 186 5.79 -1.86 -4.86
N ILE A 187 5.65 -0.81 -5.67
CA ILE A 187 6.74 0.11 -6.00
C ILE A 187 6.80 1.34 -5.09
N GLY A 188 5.76 1.61 -4.30
CA GLY A 188 5.65 2.79 -3.45
C GLY A 188 5.38 4.09 -4.23
N ALA A 189 4.66 4.02 -5.35
CA ALA A 189 4.34 5.18 -6.17
C ALA A 189 3.17 5.96 -5.58
N ALA A 190 3.47 7.08 -4.91
CA ALA A 190 2.54 7.99 -4.23
C ALA A 190 1.72 7.41 -3.07
N VAL A 191 1.82 6.10 -2.85
CA VAL A 191 1.36 5.36 -1.67
C VAL A 191 2.57 4.72 -0.99
N PRO A 192 2.50 4.38 0.31
CA PRO A 192 3.59 3.65 0.95
C PRO A 192 3.78 2.27 0.34
N ARG A 193 5.02 1.76 0.31
CA ARG A 193 5.31 0.40 -0.08
C ARG A 193 4.83 -0.58 1.00
N ARG A 194 3.82 -1.38 0.69
CA ARG A 194 3.19 -2.35 1.62
C ARG A 194 2.81 -3.62 0.89
N ALA A 195 3.63 -4.66 1.02
CA ALA A 195 3.41 -5.93 0.34
C ALA A 195 2.10 -6.60 0.74
N GLU A 196 1.68 -6.41 2.00
CA GLU A 196 0.41 -6.87 2.55
C GLU A 196 -0.80 -6.18 1.91
N ARG A 197 -0.70 -4.87 1.64
CA ARG A 197 -1.74 -4.12 0.91
C ARG A 197 -1.76 -4.55 -0.55
N ALA A 198 -0.59 -4.63 -1.20
CA ALA A 198 -0.49 -5.12 -2.57
C ALA A 198 -1.18 -6.48 -2.74
N THR A 199 -0.83 -7.43 -1.88
CA THR A 199 -1.38 -8.79 -1.92
C THR A 199 -2.86 -8.85 -1.57
N HIS A 200 -3.34 -7.99 -0.66
CA HIS A 200 -4.77 -7.84 -0.38
C HIS A 200 -5.56 -7.46 -1.64
N PHE A 201 -5.07 -6.48 -2.41
CA PHE A 201 -5.71 -6.06 -3.65
C PHE A 201 -5.62 -7.14 -4.75
N LEU A 202 -4.50 -7.89 -4.84
CA LEU A 202 -4.41 -9.04 -5.74
C LEU A 202 -5.43 -10.14 -5.39
N ALA A 203 -5.63 -10.43 -4.11
CA ALA A 203 -6.60 -11.42 -3.67
C ALA A 203 -8.04 -11.03 -4.07
N ARG A 204 -8.37 -9.74 -3.92
CA ARG A 204 -9.65 -9.19 -4.39
C ARG A 204 -9.79 -9.24 -5.90
N ALA A 205 -8.76 -8.83 -6.63
CA ALA A 205 -8.73 -8.86 -8.10
C ALA A 205 -8.88 -10.28 -8.64
N ALA A 206 -8.22 -11.27 -8.03
CA ALA A 206 -8.34 -12.69 -8.39
C ALA A 206 -9.77 -13.23 -8.21
N SER A 207 -10.54 -12.61 -7.32
CA SER A 207 -11.94 -12.98 -7.02
C SER A 207 -12.96 -12.15 -7.82
N ALA A 208 -12.51 -11.12 -8.55
CA ALA A 208 -13.37 -10.22 -9.31
C ALA A 208 -13.64 -10.75 -10.72
N ASP A 209 -14.78 -11.38 -10.98
CA ASP A 209 -15.09 -12.00 -12.28
C ASP A 209 -15.68 -11.03 -13.33
N ASN A 210 -15.16 -9.79 -13.39
CA ASN A 210 -15.72 -8.72 -14.24
C ASN A 210 -14.86 -8.34 -15.44
N THR A 211 -13.59 -8.73 -15.50
CA THR A 211 -12.68 -8.49 -16.63
C THR A 211 -11.64 -9.61 -16.71
N GLU A 212 -11.01 -9.82 -17.87
CA GLU A 212 -9.95 -10.83 -18.06
C GLU A 212 -8.74 -10.66 -17.11
N TYR A 213 -8.54 -9.46 -16.56
CA TYR A 213 -7.46 -9.20 -15.58
C TYR A 213 -7.53 -10.08 -14.33
N HIS A 214 -8.70 -10.64 -14.00
CA HIS A 214 -8.85 -11.57 -12.88
C HIS A 214 -8.04 -12.86 -13.07
N ILE A 215 -7.75 -13.26 -14.31
CA ILE A 215 -6.93 -14.43 -14.64
C ILE A 215 -5.49 -14.15 -14.21
N SER A 216 -4.88 -13.08 -14.70
CA SER A 216 -3.51 -12.71 -14.32
C SER A 216 -3.41 -12.33 -12.83
N ALA A 217 -4.46 -11.78 -12.24
CA ALA A 217 -4.52 -11.53 -10.80
C ALA A 217 -4.44 -12.83 -9.98
N LYS A 218 -5.06 -13.93 -10.43
CA LYS A 218 -4.90 -15.26 -9.78
C LYS A 218 -3.45 -15.70 -9.82
N THR A 219 -2.74 -15.55 -10.94
CA THR A 219 -1.31 -15.89 -11.08
C THR A 219 -0.43 -15.06 -10.13
N LEU A 220 -0.68 -13.75 -10.05
CA LEU A 220 0.02 -12.84 -9.14
C LEU A 220 -0.26 -13.18 -7.67
N TYR A 221 -1.52 -13.41 -7.31
CA TYR A 221 -1.89 -13.77 -5.94
C TYR A 221 -1.35 -15.16 -5.55
N ALA A 222 -1.38 -16.13 -6.47
CA ALA A 222 -0.76 -17.44 -6.28
C ALA A 222 0.74 -17.31 -6.00
N THR A 223 1.44 -16.44 -6.73
CA THR A 223 2.85 -16.14 -6.46
C THR A 223 3.05 -15.59 -5.05
N ALA A 224 2.20 -14.63 -4.62
CA ALA A 224 2.28 -14.07 -3.29
C ALA A 224 2.09 -15.13 -2.20
N LEU A 225 1.10 -16.02 -2.36
CA LEU A 225 0.87 -17.15 -1.45
C LEU A 225 2.02 -18.17 -1.47
N TYR A 226 2.60 -18.44 -2.64
CA TYR A 226 3.66 -19.44 -2.78
C TYR A 226 4.96 -19.00 -2.09
N PHE A 227 5.33 -17.73 -2.29
CA PHE A 227 6.60 -17.17 -1.81
C PHE A 227 6.48 -16.33 -0.54
N GLY A 228 5.27 -16.13 -0.02
CA GLY A 228 5.02 -15.38 1.21
C GLY A 228 5.22 -13.87 1.05
N VAL A 229 4.78 -13.30 -0.08
CA VAL A 229 4.86 -11.85 -0.32
C VAL A 229 3.69 -11.18 0.39
N GLY A 230 3.94 -10.48 1.49
CA GLY A 230 2.91 -9.74 2.24
C GLY A 230 1.84 -10.60 2.92
N VAL A 231 1.92 -11.92 2.79
CA VAL A 231 1.01 -12.90 3.40
C VAL A 231 1.79 -14.13 3.85
N PRO A 232 1.26 -14.93 4.80
CA PRO A 232 1.82 -16.23 5.12
C PRO A 232 1.86 -17.16 3.91
N VAL A 233 2.87 -18.04 3.86
CA VAL A 233 3.01 -19.02 2.78
C VAL A 233 1.88 -20.04 2.82
N ASP A 234 1.21 -20.24 1.68
CA ASP A 234 0.20 -21.26 1.46
C ASP A 234 0.37 -21.86 0.05
N ARG A 235 1.34 -22.77 -0.06
CA ARG A 235 1.68 -23.42 -1.33
C ARG A 235 0.52 -24.25 -1.91
N PRO A 236 -0.24 -25.05 -1.13
CA PRO A 236 -1.38 -25.79 -1.68
C PRO A 236 -2.41 -24.89 -2.35
N ARG A 237 -2.78 -23.78 -1.70
CA ARG A 237 -3.73 -22.82 -2.28
C ARG A 237 -3.14 -22.09 -3.48
N ALA A 238 -1.86 -21.73 -3.43
CA ALA A 238 -1.16 -21.13 -4.57
C ALA A 238 -1.21 -22.06 -5.81
N LEU A 239 -0.90 -23.34 -5.64
CA LEU A 239 -0.92 -24.30 -6.75
C LEU A 239 -2.32 -24.48 -7.34
N ALA A 240 -3.36 -24.51 -6.52
CA ALA A 240 -4.74 -24.56 -6.99
C ALA A 240 -5.12 -23.32 -7.84
N LEU A 241 -4.67 -22.14 -7.41
CA LEU A 241 -4.85 -20.89 -8.17
C LEU A 241 -4.07 -20.89 -9.48
N PHE A 242 -2.81 -21.35 -9.49
CA PHE A 242 -2.03 -21.50 -10.72
C PHE A 242 -2.71 -22.48 -11.68
N GLN A 243 -3.21 -23.63 -11.21
CA GLN A 243 -3.95 -24.59 -12.03
C GLN A 243 -5.21 -23.96 -12.64
N THR A 244 -5.96 -23.20 -11.85
CA THR A 244 -7.15 -22.50 -12.33
C THR A 244 -6.78 -21.45 -13.39
N ALA A 245 -5.77 -20.61 -13.14
CA ALA A 245 -5.32 -19.59 -14.09
C ALA A 245 -4.79 -20.23 -15.40
N ALA A 246 -4.00 -21.30 -15.31
CA ALA A 246 -3.52 -22.04 -16.47
C ALA A 246 -4.67 -22.66 -17.28
N SER A 247 -5.69 -23.22 -16.62
CA SER A 247 -6.89 -23.74 -17.29
C SER A 247 -7.71 -22.67 -18.03
N LEU A 248 -7.56 -21.41 -17.61
CA LEU A 248 -8.15 -20.23 -18.25
C LEU A 248 -7.22 -19.60 -19.30
N GLY A 249 -6.07 -20.22 -19.59
CA GLY A 249 -5.14 -19.80 -20.64
C GLY A 249 -4.01 -18.87 -20.20
N ASP A 250 -3.78 -18.68 -18.90
CA ASP A 250 -2.66 -17.86 -18.41
C ASP A 250 -1.31 -18.57 -18.61
N SER A 251 -0.51 -18.05 -19.54
CA SER A 251 0.79 -18.64 -19.89
C SER A 251 1.84 -18.55 -18.78
N ALA A 252 1.76 -17.53 -17.92
CA ALA A 252 2.66 -17.37 -16.78
C ALA A 252 2.34 -18.39 -15.68
N ALA A 253 1.06 -18.73 -15.47
CA ALA A 253 0.67 -19.83 -14.60
C ALA A 253 1.11 -21.20 -15.15
N ASP A 254 0.94 -21.44 -16.45
CA ASP A 254 1.43 -22.67 -17.10
C ASP A 254 2.97 -22.81 -17.00
N GLU A 255 3.70 -21.71 -17.22
CA GLU A 255 5.15 -21.66 -17.00
C GLU A 255 5.52 -22.03 -15.56
N PHE A 256 4.82 -21.48 -14.58
CA PHE A 256 5.06 -21.78 -13.17
C PHE A 256 4.83 -23.26 -12.86
N LEU A 257 3.72 -23.85 -13.33
CA LEU A 257 3.41 -25.26 -13.09
C LEU A 257 4.40 -26.24 -13.75
N ARG A 258 5.11 -25.79 -14.79
CA ARG A 258 6.15 -26.56 -15.47
C ARG A 258 7.53 -26.39 -14.84
N THR A 259 7.85 -25.21 -14.32
CA THR A 259 9.24 -24.82 -14.01
C THR A 259 9.47 -24.32 -12.58
N GLY A 260 8.42 -24.09 -11.81
CA GLY A 260 8.48 -23.40 -10.51
C GLY A 260 8.93 -21.95 -10.60
N THR A 261 8.93 -21.35 -11.80
CA THR A 261 9.39 -19.98 -12.05
C THR A 261 8.22 -19.13 -12.53
N HIS A 262 8.07 -17.95 -11.94
CA HIS A 262 7.11 -16.94 -12.40
C HIS A 262 7.88 -15.73 -12.94
N SER A 263 7.67 -15.43 -14.23
CA SER A 263 8.41 -14.40 -14.96
C SER A 263 7.68 -13.06 -15.09
N ALA A 264 6.35 -13.05 -14.95
CA ALA A 264 5.52 -11.85 -15.12
C ALA A 264 5.52 -10.92 -13.89
N TRP A 265 6.00 -11.39 -12.75
CA TRP A 265 6.28 -10.58 -11.57
C TRP A 265 7.72 -10.78 -11.11
N ARG A 266 8.42 -9.69 -10.83
CA ARG A 266 9.80 -9.71 -10.33
C ARG A 266 9.84 -9.27 -8.89
N ARG A 267 10.82 -9.79 -8.17
CA ARG A 267 11.16 -9.27 -6.84
C ARG A 267 11.70 -7.84 -6.99
N ILE A 268 11.68 -7.09 -5.89
CA ILE A 268 12.22 -5.72 -5.83
C ILE A 268 13.71 -5.63 -6.26
N ASP A 269 14.45 -6.73 -6.07
CA ASP A 269 15.86 -6.85 -6.50
C ASP A 269 16.03 -7.26 -7.98
N GLY A 270 14.93 -7.31 -8.75
CA GLY A 270 14.90 -7.64 -10.17
C GLY A 270 14.94 -9.15 -10.48
N ARG A 271 15.18 -10.01 -9.48
CA ARG A 271 15.21 -11.46 -9.68
C ARG A 271 13.79 -12.01 -9.89
N LEU A 272 13.73 -13.13 -10.61
CA LEU A 272 12.49 -13.88 -10.79
C LEU A 272 12.08 -14.55 -9.47
N PHE A 273 10.78 -14.72 -9.30
CA PHE A 273 10.27 -15.69 -8.34
C PHE A 273 10.52 -17.09 -8.87
N ARG A 274 11.27 -17.89 -8.10
CA ARG A 274 11.67 -19.25 -8.50
C ARG A 274 11.77 -20.15 -7.28
N ASP A 275 11.15 -21.32 -7.35
CA ASP A 275 11.42 -22.42 -6.43
C ASP A 275 12.39 -23.41 -7.13
N PRO A 276 13.66 -23.51 -6.67
CA PRO A 276 14.64 -24.41 -7.27
C PRO A 276 14.33 -25.90 -7.03
N ASP A 277 13.52 -26.21 -6.02
CA ASP A 277 13.16 -27.57 -5.62
C ASP A 277 11.78 -27.96 -6.17
N PHE A 278 11.23 -27.15 -7.08
CA PHE A 278 9.94 -27.40 -7.68
C PHE A 278 9.94 -28.68 -8.51
N VAL A 279 8.98 -29.56 -8.21
CA VAL A 279 8.72 -30.76 -8.98
C VAL A 279 7.51 -30.50 -9.87
N GLU A 280 7.70 -30.66 -11.18
CA GLU A 280 6.65 -30.49 -12.19
C GLU A 280 5.39 -31.27 -11.80
N LEU A 281 4.26 -30.56 -11.72
CA LEU A 281 2.96 -31.15 -11.47
C LEU A 281 2.26 -31.37 -12.82
N ARG A 282 2.52 -32.52 -13.45
CA ARG A 282 1.70 -32.96 -14.60
C ARG A 282 0.43 -33.65 -14.11
N PRO A 283 -0.72 -33.45 -14.79
CA PRO A 283 -1.82 -34.39 -14.73
C PRO A 283 -1.44 -35.76 -15.33
#